data_AF-A0A261BN00-F1
#
_entry.id   AF-A0A261BN00-F1
#
_cell.length_a   1.000
_cell.length_b   1.000
_cell.length_c   1.000
_cell.angle_alpha   90.00
_cell.angle_beta   90.00
_cell.angle_gamma   90.00
#
_symmetry.space_group_name_H-M   'P 1'
#
loop_
_entity.id
_entity.type
_entity.pdbx_description
1 polymer ?
#
loop_
_entity_poly.entity_id
_entity_poly.type
_entity_poly.pdbx_seq_one_letter_code
_entity_poly.pdbx_strand_id
1 'polypeptide(L)'
;MKPLPYLTWPSILEHMDPLVRLQLVRSSEDLKIAEKRLPIRIDYLHLDRNCININGTKYEFLATNYTLSIHSANGDLLKRERLRGGMSRREAIQYLYRKLFGRNPVAVNVKNLVIDVDTSRRDIYWPIDLKLNVYNLKVTKMSGRDIVRPNKNRGIMGGMEDHDMPSAGYGAWNLTNFFEYLRGFVTSTPLHTLEIAEAIKLVKCPEIKTARKLIISGEPARLLRLKNARVHVKGGFYSWQQAKELIEKWQSSSYAGGLHYSVAIRKQKDAIGLMEEIRRLPSARETKIEEKMHPSPECITLPMGGFKKLYVYYLVIKNEKRADDTSYEIHFKIDDGVSEAFN
;
A
#
# COMPACT_ATOMS: atom_id res chain seq x y z
N MET A 1 -1.95 -13.80 47.25
CA MET A 1 -2.59 -13.42 45.97
C MET A 1 -2.96 -14.69 45.22
N LYS A 2 -4.24 -14.91 44.90
CA LYS A 2 -4.64 -16.01 44.00
C LYS A 2 -4.38 -15.57 42.54
N PRO A 3 -3.79 -16.41 41.68
CA PRO A 3 -3.64 -16.08 40.27
C PRO A 3 -5.03 -15.96 39.62
N LEU A 4 -5.22 -14.91 38.82
CA LEU A 4 -6.45 -14.69 38.06
C LEU A 4 -6.74 -15.92 37.17
N PRO A 5 -8.00 -16.38 37.07
CA PRO A 5 -8.34 -17.53 36.25
C PRO A 5 -8.04 -17.23 34.77
N TYR A 6 -7.36 -18.19 34.12
CA TYR A 6 -6.74 -18.14 32.79
C TYR A 6 -7.65 -17.76 31.60
N LEU A 7 -8.95 -17.54 31.83
CA LEU A 7 -9.92 -17.13 30.80
C LEU A 7 -9.73 -15.70 30.27
N THR A 8 -8.96 -14.85 30.96
CA THR A 8 -8.76 -13.45 30.54
C THR A 8 -7.56 -13.23 29.62
N TRP A 9 -6.65 -14.22 29.52
CA TRP A 9 -5.43 -14.08 28.71
C TRP A 9 -5.70 -13.82 27.23
N PRO A 10 -6.67 -14.47 26.56
CA PRO A 10 -6.92 -14.19 25.16
C PRO A 10 -7.27 -12.72 24.91
N SER A 11 -8.14 -12.13 25.72
CA SER A 11 -8.51 -10.72 25.61
C SER A 11 -7.33 -9.79 25.91
N ILE A 12 -6.50 -10.12 26.88
CA ILE A 12 -5.30 -9.33 27.20
C ILE A 12 -4.27 -9.40 26.06
N LEU A 13 -4.00 -10.60 25.54
CA LEU A 13 -3.05 -10.83 24.44
C LEU A 13 -3.54 -10.22 23.12
N GLU A 14 -4.85 -10.12 22.90
CA GLU A 14 -5.43 -9.48 21.71
C GLU A 14 -5.11 -7.97 21.63
N HIS A 15 -5.04 -7.30 22.79
CA HIS A 15 -4.78 -5.87 22.89
C HIS A 15 -3.33 -5.51 23.25
N MET A 16 -2.47 -6.51 23.44
CA MET A 16 -1.06 -6.32 23.78
C MET A 16 -0.23 -6.01 22.53
N ASP A 17 0.77 -5.13 22.67
CA ASP A 17 1.74 -4.87 21.61
C ASP A 17 2.36 -6.19 21.12
N PRO A 18 2.45 -6.44 19.80
CA PRO A 18 2.95 -7.70 19.25
C PRO A 18 4.31 -8.11 19.80
N LEU A 19 5.23 -7.17 20.00
CA LEU A 19 6.59 -7.47 20.45
C LEU A 19 6.60 -7.83 21.93
N VAL A 20 5.83 -7.11 22.75
CA VAL A 20 5.65 -7.45 24.17
C VAL A 20 4.99 -8.82 24.29
N ARG A 21 3.96 -9.08 23.47
CA ARG A 21 3.25 -10.36 23.42
C ARG A 21 4.18 -11.51 23.05
N LEU A 22 5.00 -11.35 22.01
CA LEU A 22 5.99 -12.36 21.58
C LEU A 22 7.05 -12.63 22.65
N GLN A 23 7.42 -11.63 23.45
CA GLN A 23 8.33 -11.81 24.58
C GLN A 23 7.66 -12.51 25.76
N LEU A 24 6.43 -12.10 26.12
CA LEU A 24 5.66 -12.68 27.23
C LEU A 24 5.35 -14.15 26.99
N VAL A 25 5.04 -14.51 25.74
CA VAL A 25 4.72 -15.89 25.36
C VAL A 25 5.93 -16.82 25.48
N ARG A 26 7.16 -16.29 25.54
CA ARG A 26 8.35 -17.11 25.79
C ARG A 26 8.52 -17.52 27.25
N SER A 27 7.83 -16.88 28.20
CA SER A 27 7.98 -17.16 29.64
C SER A 27 7.01 -18.21 30.19
N SER A 28 5.97 -18.62 29.44
CA SER A 28 5.00 -19.63 29.88
C SER A 28 4.43 -20.46 28.72
N GLU A 29 4.27 -21.77 28.93
CA GLU A 29 3.72 -22.69 27.92
C GLU A 29 2.20 -22.47 27.71
N ASP A 30 1.45 -22.14 28.75
CA ASP A 30 0.01 -21.86 28.65
C ASP A 30 -0.26 -20.63 27.79
N LEU A 31 0.61 -19.61 27.90
CA LEU A 31 0.54 -18.41 27.06
C LEU A 31 0.87 -18.72 25.60
N LYS A 32 1.75 -19.68 25.30
CA LYS A 32 1.99 -20.14 23.92
C LYS A 32 0.75 -20.81 23.34
N ILE A 33 0.04 -21.60 24.13
CA ILE A 33 -1.19 -22.26 23.66
C ILE A 33 -2.28 -21.22 23.38
N ALA A 34 -2.44 -20.24 24.26
CA ALA A 34 -3.39 -19.13 24.06
C ALA A 34 -3.00 -18.22 22.88
N GLU A 35 -1.71 -17.90 22.74
CA GLU A 35 -1.21 -17.04 21.66
C GLU A 35 -1.37 -17.68 20.29
N LYS A 36 -1.10 -18.99 20.15
CA LYS A 36 -1.29 -19.74 18.90
C LYS A 36 -2.73 -19.70 18.38
N ARG A 37 -3.72 -19.40 19.23
CA ARG A 37 -5.14 -19.32 18.85
C ARG A 37 -5.57 -17.92 18.41
N LEU A 38 -4.72 -16.91 18.60
CA LEU A 38 -5.05 -15.52 18.36
C LEU A 38 -4.19 -14.96 17.23
N PRO A 39 -4.79 -14.37 16.19
CA PRO A 39 -4.00 -13.75 15.14
C PRO A 39 -3.18 -12.59 15.72
N ILE A 40 -1.91 -12.53 15.34
CA ILE A 40 -1.06 -11.38 15.63
C ILE A 40 -1.62 -10.20 14.83
N ARG A 41 -1.80 -9.03 15.46
CA ARG A 41 -2.26 -7.80 14.81
C ARG A 41 -1.12 -6.79 14.74
N ILE A 42 -0.78 -6.35 13.54
CA ILE A 42 0.26 -5.36 13.28
C ILE A 42 -0.37 -4.17 12.57
N ASP A 43 -0.21 -2.99 13.15
CA ASP A 43 -0.74 -1.77 12.55
C ASP A 43 0.12 -1.31 11.36
N TYR A 44 1.44 -1.45 11.48
CA TYR A 44 2.38 -1.06 10.46
C TYR A 44 3.49 -2.09 10.33
N LEU A 45 3.60 -2.69 9.13
CA LEU A 45 4.68 -3.58 8.75
C LEU A 45 5.35 -3.01 7.50
N HIS A 46 6.63 -2.69 7.60
CA HIS A 46 7.43 -2.26 6.46
C HIS A 46 8.59 -3.24 6.25
N LEU A 47 8.64 -3.77 5.04
CA LEU A 47 9.61 -4.76 4.60
C LEU A 47 10.52 -4.13 3.56
N ASP A 48 11.80 -4.12 3.90
CA ASP A 48 12.90 -3.69 3.04
C ASP A 48 13.99 -4.77 3.06
N ARG A 49 14.92 -4.68 2.12
CA ARG A 49 15.99 -5.67 1.88
C ARG A 49 16.77 -6.03 3.13
N ASN A 50 17.08 -5.05 3.98
CA ASN A 50 17.90 -5.25 5.17
C ASN A 50 17.14 -4.98 6.47
N CYS A 51 15.87 -4.56 6.39
CA CYS A 51 15.13 -4.22 7.58
C CYS A 51 13.66 -4.64 7.56
N ILE A 52 13.19 -5.00 8.75
CA ILE A 52 11.79 -5.23 9.05
C ILE A 52 11.42 -4.15 10.07
N ASN A 53 10.41 -3.35 9.79
CA ASN A 53 9.89 -2.37 10.74
C ASN A 53 8.47 -2.77 11.15
N ILE A 54 8.27 -2.96 12.46
CA ILE A 54 6.99 -3.33 13.06
C ILE A 54 6.59 -2.21 14.03
N ASN A 55 5.49 -1.52 13.74
CA ASN A 55 4.93 -0.46 14.58
C ASN A 55 5.98 0.59 15.00
N GLY A 56 6.94 0.91 14.11
CA GLY A 56 8.01 1.87 14.37
C GLY A 56 9.30 1.25 14.91
N THR A 57 9.28 0.02 15.41
CA THR A 57 10.49 -0.69 15.84
C THR A 57 11.21 -1.29 14.63
N LYS A 58 12.42 -0.81 14.35
CA LYS A 58 13.23 -1.24 13.20
C LYS A 58 14.21 -2.34 13.58
N TYR A 59 14.11 -3.48 12.91
CA TYR A 59 15.03 -4.61 12.97
C TYR A 59 15.93 -4.55 11.74
N GLU A 60 17.21 -4.33 11.92
CA GLU A 60 18.16 -4.12 10.82
C GLU A 60 19.31 -5.13 10.86
N PHE A 61 19.53 -5.79 9.72
CA PHE A 61 20.66 -6.69 9.52
C PHE A 61 21.81 -5.97 8.80
N LEU A 62 22.96 -5.90 9.48
CA LEU A 62 24.21 -5.38 8.95
C LEU A 62 25.09 -6.55 8.50
N ALA A 63 25.18 -6.75 7.18
CA ALA A 63 25.95 -7.85 6.60
C ALA A 63 27.47 -7.71 6.84
N THR A 64 27.99 -6.48 6.96
CA THR A 64 29.43 -6.21 7.09
C THR A 64 30.03 -6.79 8.37
N ASN A 65 29.24 -6.89 9.43
CA ASN A 65 29.68 -7.39 10.74
C ASN A 65 28.72 -8.44 11.31
N TYR A 66 27.86 -9.03 10.48
CA TYR A 66 26.87 -10.06 10.84
C TYR A 66 26.08 -9.69 12.09
N THR A 67 25.61 -8.44 12.17
CA THR A 67 24.97 -7.91 13.37
C THR A 67 23.51 -7.59 13.10
N LEU A 68 22.64 -8.04 14.00
CA LEU A 68 21.27 -7.59 14.10
C LEU A 68 21.20 -6.43 15.09
N SER A 69 20.71 -5.29 14.65
CA SER A 69 20.41 -4.14 15.50
C SER A 69 18.90 -3.92 15.58
N ILE A 70 18.40 -3.59 16.76
CA ILE A 70 17.00 -3.25 17.01
C ILE A 70 16.96 -1.80 17.45
N HIS A 71 16.20 -1.00 16.74
CA HIS A 71 16.03 0.42 16.98
C HIS A 71 14.60 0.75 17.37
N SER A 72 14.42 1.68 18.31
CA SER A 72 13.12 2.24 18.67
C SER A 72 12.57 3.10 17.53
N ALA A 73 11.30 3.49 17.64
CA ALA A 73 10.68 4.45 16.73
C ALA A 73 11.42 5.80 16.67
N ASN A 74 12.12 6.17 17.75
CA ASN A 74 12.90 7.41 17.85
C ASN A 74 14.33 7.25 17.31
N GLY A 75 14.72 6.03 16.90
CA GLY A 75 16.05 5.72 16.36
C GLY A 75 17.04 5.17 17.39
N ASP A 76 16.69 5.16 18.68
CA ASP A 76 17.57 4.67 19.75
C ASP A 76 17.88 3.19 19.57
N LEU A 77 19.16 2.82 19.74
CA LEU A 77 19.56 1.42 19.73
C LEU A 77 19.06 0.73 21.01
N LEU A 78 18.07 -0.15 20.86
CA LEU A 78 17.50 -0.93 21.95
C LEU A 78 18.32 -2.18 22.24
N LYS A 79 18.81 -2.84 21.19
CA LYS A 79 19.56 -4.09 21.33
C LYS A 79 20.45 -4.34 20.12
N ARG A 80 21.58 -5.00 20.38
CA ARG A 80 22.48 -5.52 19.36
C ARG A 80 22.77 -6.99 19.62
N GLU A 81 22.73 -7.79 18.57
CA GLU A 81 23.01 -9.23 18.62
C GLU A 81 23.93 -9.61 17.47
N ARG A 82 25.03 -10.28 17.79
CA ARG A 82 25.94 -10.82 16.79
C ARG A 82 25.40 -12.16 16.31
N LEU A 83 25.11 -12.27 15.03
CA LEU A 83 24.69 -13.53 14.40
C LEU A 83 25.92 -14.41 14.17
N ARG A 84 25.67 -15.71 13.92
CA ARG A 84 26.72 -16.67 13.59
C ARG A 84 27.48 -16.18 12.35
N GLY A 85 28.81 -16.16 12.43
CA GLY A 85 29.66 -15.77 11.31
C GLY A 85 29.42 -16.68 10.09
N GLY A 86 29.42 -16.09 8.90
CA GLY A 86 29.18 -16.80 7.64
C GLY A 86 27.71 -16.99 7.26
N MET A 87 26.77 -16.51 8.09
CA MET A 87 25.34 -16.54 7.76
C MET A 87 25.06 -15.65 6.54
N SER A 88 24.46 -16.22 5.50
CA SER A 88 24.01 -15.48 4.32
C SER A 88 22.91 -14.47 4.69
N ARG A 89 22.71 -13.45 3.85
CA ARG A 89 21.61 -12.48 4.04
C ARG A 89 20.26 -13.16 4.14
N ARG A 90 20.01 -14.17 3.30
CA ARG A 90 18.79 -14.98 3.31
C ARG A 90 18.58 -15.62 4.67
N GLU A 91 19.58 -16.33 5.18
CA GLU A 91 19.49 -16.99 6.48
C GLU A 91 19.27 -16.00 7.62
N ALA A 92 19.92 -14.82 7.58
CA ALA A 92 19.73 -13.77 8.56
C ALA A 92 18.28 -13.23 8.54
N ILE A 93 17.73 -12.99 7.36
CA ILE A 93 16.34 -12.52 7.20
C ILE A 93 15.35 -13.62 7.63
N GLN A 94 15.56 -14.86 7.24
CA GLN A 94 14.74 -16.01 7.70
C GLN A 94 14.82 -16.19 9.21
N TYR A 95 16.00 -15.99 9.80
CA TYR A 95 16.17 -15.97 11.25
C TYR A 95 15.35 -14.85 11.89
N LEU A 96 15.33 -13.65 11.31
CA LEU A 96 14.48 -12.55 11.80
C LEU A 96 13.00 -12.90 11.75
N TYR A 97 12.51 -13.39 10.62
CA TYR A 97 11.12 -13.80 10.50
C TYR A 97 10.75 -14.89 11.51
N ARG A 98 11.60 -15.90 11.69
CA ARG A 98 11.38 -16.95 12.71
C ARG A 98 11.43 -16.40 14.13
N LYS A 99 12.28 -15.41 14.40
CA LYS A 99 12.40 -14.80 15.72
C LYS A 99 11.23 -13.88 16.06
N LEU A 100 10.67 -13.21 15.05
CA LEU A 100 9.56 -12.27 15.19
C LEU A 100 8.21 -12.98 15.13
N PHE A 101 8.00 -13.91 14.21
CA PHE A 101 6.70 -14.52 13.98
C PHE A 101 6.63 -15.98 14.43
N GLY A 102 7.74 -16.57 14.87
CA GLY A 102 7.80 -17.97 15.25
C GLY A 102 7.53 -18.91 14.07
N ARG A 103 7.07 -20.12 14.40
CA ARG A 103 6.40 -21.03 13.45
C ARG A 103 4.89 -20.93 13.67
N ASN A 104 4.32 -19.73 13.51
CA ASN A 104 2.90 -19.53 13.71
C ASN A 104 2.12 -19.91 12.44
N PRO A 105 1.26 -20.94 12.47
CA PRO A 105 0.46 -21.33 11.31
C PRO A 105 -0.71 -20.37 11.04
N VAL A 106 -1.05 -19.50 12.00
CA VAL A 106 -2.15 -18.53 11.87
C VAL A 106 -1.67 -17.29 11.12
N ALA A 107 -2.47 -16.83 10.17
CA ALA A 107 -2.15 -15.63 9.41
C ALA A 107 -2.04 -14.40 10.33
N VAL A 108 -0.99 -13.60 10.11
CA VAL A 108 -0.79 -12.33 10.82
C VAL A 108 -1.64 -11.26 10.15
N ASN A 109 -2.49 -10.60 10.93
CA ASN A 109 -3.31 -9.49 10.45
C ASN A 109 -2.45 -8.22 10.40
N VAL A 110 -2.32 -7.63 9.22
CA VAL A 110 -1.51 -6.43 8.97
C VAL A 110 -2.41 -5.33 8.42
N LYS A 111 -2.56 -4.23 9.16
CA LYS A 111 -3.37 -3.09 8.72
C LYS A 111 -2.69 -2.33 7.58
N ASN A 112 -1.41 -2.01 7.71
CA ASN A 112 -0.64 -1.31 6.69
C ASN A 112 0.66 -2.06 6.37
N LEU A 113 0.73 -2.67 5.19
CA LEU A 113 1.94 -3.31 4.68
C LEU A 113 2.62 -2.39 3.66
N VAL A 114 3.90 -2.11 3.89
CA VAL A 114 4.77 -1.42 2.94
C VAL A 114 5.85 -2.39 2.48
N ILE A 115 6.01 -2.51 1.16
CA ILE A 115 7.06 -3.33 0.56
C ILE A 115 7.92 -2.44 -0.33
N ASP A 116 9.20 -2.35 0.01
CA ASP A 116 10.20 -1.68 -0.82
C ASP A 116 10.79 -2.69 -1.79
N VAL A 117 10.37 -2.63 -3.05
CA VAL A 117 10.89 -3.49 -4.10
C VAL A 117 12.01 -2.77 -4.83
N ASP A 118 13.25 -3.15 -4.54
CA ASP A 118 14.38 -2.76 -5.39
C ASP A 118 14.40 -3.67 -6.62
N THR A 119 13.78 -3.24 -7.73
CA THR A 119 13.73 -4.02 -8.97
C THR A 119 15.10 -4.24 -9.61
N SER A 120 16.12 -3.48 -9.19
CA SER A 120 17.51 -3.67 -9.65
C SER A 120 18.23 -4.82 -8.91
N ARG A 121 17.73 -5.23 -7.73
CA ARG A 121 18.35 -6.23 -6.86
C ARG A 121 17.29 -7.13 -6.21
N ARG A 122 17.19 -8.35 -6.75
CA ARG A 122 16.09 -9.33 -6.61
C ARG A 122 16.02 -10.05 -5.26
N ASP A 123 16.06 -9.31 -4.14
CA ASP A 123 16.39 -9.89 -2.83
C ASP A 123 15.33 -9.66 -1.73
N ILE A 124 14.02 -9.69 -2.04
CA ILE A 124 13.02 -9.80 -0.96
C ILE A 124 12.87 -11.27 -0.59
N TYR A 125 13.44 -11.66 0.54
CA TYR A 125 13.35 -13.02 1.06
C TYR A 125 12.13 -13.15 1.95
N TRP A 126 11.06 -13.75 1.44
CA TRP A 126 9.86 -14.06 2.22
C TRP A 126 10.05 -15.36 3.02
N PRO A 127 9.55 -15.45 4.26
CA PRO A 127 9.51 -16.72 4.98
C PRO A 127 8.43 -17.65 4.40
N ILE A 128 8.83 -18.89 4.10
CA ILE A 128 8.01 -19.87 3.37
C ILE A 128 6.65 -20.15 4.06
N ASP A 129 6.58 -19.96 5.38
CA ASP A 129 5.40 -20.32 6.19
C ASP A 129 4.59 -19.13 6.71
N LEU A 130 4.96 -17.88 6.39
CA LEU A 130 4.23 -16.71 6.91
C LEU A 130 3.09 -16.32 5.97
N LYS A 131 1.86 -16.43 6.48
CA LYS A 131 0.67 -15.89 5.84
C LYS A 131 0.31 -14.54 6.46
N LEU A 132 -0.02 -13.57 5.62
CA LEU A 132 -0.51 -12.25 6.03
C LEU A 132 -1.94 -12.03 5.55
N ASN A 133 -2.75 -11.45 6.42
CA ASN A 133 -4.04 -10.86 6.08
C ASN A 133 -3.84 -9.34 6.06
N VAL A 134 -3.64 -8.76 4.87
CA VAL A 134 -3.26 -7.37 4.62
C VAL A 134 -4.49 -6.51 4.29
N TYR A 135 -4.69 -5.42 5.01
CA TYR A 135 -5.78 -4.48 4.72
C TYR A 135 -5.39 -3.40 3.70
N ASN A 136 -4.27 -2.73 3.93
CA ASN A 136 -3.68 -1.74 3.01
C ASN A 136 -2.28 -2.20 2.57
N LEU A 137 -2.01 -2.16 1.26
CA LEU A 137 -0.72 -2.49 0.68
C LEU A 137 -0.12 -1.27 -0.03
N LYS A 138 1.15 -0.98 0.22
CA LYS A 138 1.94 0.02 -0.49
C LYS A 138 3.21 -0.60 -1.06
N VAL A 139 3.50 -0.34 -2.33
CA VAL A 139 4.70 -0.77 -3.04
C VAL A 139 5.45 0.48 -3.53
N THR A 140 6.61 0.77 -2.96
CA THR A 140 7.23 2.12 -3.05
C THR A 140 8.16 2.32 -4.23
N LYS A 141 8.78 1.26 -4.74
CA LYS A 141 9.70 1.30 -5.87
C LYS A 141 9.36 0.13 -6.79
N MET A 142 9.10 0.41 -8.05
CA MET A 142 9.14 -0.57 -9.12
C MET A 142 9.64 0.18 -10.33
N SER A 143 10.93 0.09 -10.63
CA SER A 143 11.49 0.84 -11.75
C SER A 143 11.08 0.15 -13.05
N GLY A 144 10.38 0.87 -13.93
CA GLY A 144 10.02 0.37 -15.26
C GLY A 144 11.22 0.12 -16.20
N ARG A 145 12.45 0.49 -15.77
CA ARG A 145 13.68 0.23 -16.54
C ARG A 145 14.16 -1.22 -16.45
N ASP A 146 13.67 -2.00 -15.49
CA ASP A 146 14.03 -3.41 -15.34
C ASP A 146 13.25 -4.33 -16.30
N ILE A 147 12.54 -3.76 -17.27
CA ILE A 147 12.02 -4.46 -18.45
C ILE A 147 13.11 -4.65 -19.49
N VAL A 148 14.19 -5.34 -19.10
CA VAL A 148 15.20 -5.82 -20.05
C VAL A 148 14.65 -7.08 -20.73
N ARG A 149 14.48 -7.00 -22.05
CA ARG A 149 14.11 -8.14 -22.91
C ARG A 149 15.10 -9.28 -22.68
N PRO A 150 14.67 -10.55 -22.61
CA PRO A 150 15.60 -11.66 -22.46
C PRO A 150 16.59 -11.67 -23.62
N ASN A 151 17.87 -11.54 -23.30
CA ASN A 151 18.95 -11.75 -24.27
C ASN A 151 19.06 -13.27 -24.49
N LYS A 152 18.71 -13.73 -25.69
CA LYS A 152 18.51 -15.16 -26.02
C LYS A 152 19.79 -16.02 -26.00
N ASN A 153 20.96 -15.47 -25.69
CA ASN A 153 22.21 -16.21 -25.75
C ASN A 153 23.00 -16.09 -24.43
N ARG A 154 22.91 -17.12 -23.58
CA ARG A 154 24.07 -17.64 -22.80
C ARG A 154 23.70 -18.98 -22.16
N GLY A 155 24.54 -19.98 -22.44
CA GLY A 155 24.33 -21.38 -22.16
C GLY A 155 24.53 -21.80 -20.71
N ILE A 156 23.87 -22.93 -20.41
CA ILE A 156 24.13 -24.03 -19.48
C ILE A 156 25.37 -23.86 -18.56
N MET A 157 25.14 -23.84 -17.24
CA MET A 157 25.88 -24.65 -16.26
C MET A 157 24.99 -24.92 -15.03
N GLY A 158 25.10 -26.15 -14.51
CA GLY A 158 24.21 -26.75 -13.53
C GLY A 158 24.61 -26.55 -12.07
N GLY A 159 23.79 -27.16 -11.19
CA GLY A 159 23.87 -27.11 -9.74
C GLY A 159 22.52 -26.69 -9.14
N MET A 160 21.52 -27.56 -9.22
CA MET A 160 20.18 -27.33 -8.66
C MET A 160 20.21 -27.63 -7.15
N GLU A 161 19.97 -26.60 -6.35
CA GLU A 161 19.31 -26.71 -5.05
C GLU A 161 18.11 -25.75 -5.02
N ASP A 162 16.97 -26.28 -4.59
CA ASP A 162 15.65 -25.69 -4.73
C ASP A 162 15.43 -24.45 -3.83
N HIS A 163 14.68 -23.49 -4.41
CA HIS A 163 14.09 -22.29 -3.78
C HIS A 163 14.95 -21.04 -3.59
N ASP A 164 15.87 -20.77 -4.51
CA ASP A 164 16.21 -19.39 -4.86
C ASP A 164 15.21 -18.82 -5.87
N MET A 165 14.98 -17.51 -5.84
CA MET A 165 14.37 -16.84 -6.98
C MET A 165 15.36 -16.98 -8.15
N PRO A 166 15.08 -17.75 -9.22
CA PRO A 166 16.08 -18.12 -10.21
C PRO A 166 16.61 -16.87 -10.89
N SER A 167 17.87 -16.55 -10.60
CA SER A 167 18.55 -15.34 -11.07
C SER A 167 18.98 -15.42 -12.54
N ALA A 168 18.85 -16.59 -13.18
CA ALA A 168 19.16 -16.80 -14.59
C ALA A 168 17.99 -17.48 -15.31
N GLY A 169 17.31 -16.75 -16.20
CA GLY A 169 16.42 -17.36 -17.21
C GLY A 169 15.03 -16.75 -17.37
N TYR A 170 14.43 -16.19 -16.31
CA TYR A 170 13.13 -15.53 -16.42
C TYR A 170 13.31 -14.02 -16.68
N GLY A 171 12.66 -13.54 -17.73
CA GLY A 171 12.71 -12.15 -18.15
C GLY A 171 12.34 -11.17 -17.03
N ALA A 172 12.78 -9.92 -17.20
CA ALA A 172 12.30 -8.73 -16.49
C ALA A 172 11.12 -8.93 -15.53
N TRP A 173 11.36 -8.79 -14.22
CA TRP A 173 10.29 -8.79 -13.23
C TRP A 173 9.31 -7.66 -13.54
N ASN A 174 8.06 -8.04 -13.74
CA ASN A 174 6.94 -7.13 -13.91
C ASN A 174 5.96 -7.32 -12.74
N LEU A 175 5.02 -6.39 -12.61
CA LEU A 175 4.05 -6.40 -11.51
C LEU A 175 3.15 -7.64 -11.48
N THR A 176 2.89 -8.28 -12.62
CA THR A 176 2.11 -9.52 -12.65
C THR A 176 2.83 -10.61 -11.87
N ASN A 177 4.11 -10.85 -12.16
CA ASN A 177 4.90 -11.88 -11.47
C ASN A 177 5.06 -11.55 -9.97
N PHE A 178 5.15 -10.26 -9.62
CA PHE A 178 5.16 -9.83 -8.22
C PHE A 178 3.85 -10.14 -7.51
N PHE A 179 2.69 -9.84 -8.10
CA PHE A 179 1.41 -10.16 -7.48
C PHE A 179 1.15 -11.67 -7.43
N GLU A 180 1.57 -12.43 -8.44
CA GLU A 180 1.54 -13.90 -8.40
C GLU A 180 2.37 -14.44 -7.25
N TYR A 181 3.58 -13.89 -7.04
CA TYR A 181 4.38 -14.21 -5.87
C TYR A 181 3.68 -13.82 -4.56
N LEU A 182 3.15 -12.59 -4.47
CA LEU A 182 2.40 -12.11 -3.30
C LEU A 182 1.23 -13.02 -2.92
N ARG A 183 0.52 -13.60 -3.88
CA ARG A 183 -0.61 -14.51 -3.60
C ARG A 183 -0.24 -15.73 -2.77
N GLY A 184 1.03 -16.15 -2.78
CA GLY A 184 1.50 -17.25 -1.94
C GLY A 184 1.39 -16.96 -0.45
N PHE A 185 1.29 -15.68 -0.05
CA PHE A 185 1.38 -15.28 1.36
C PHE A 185 0.41 -14.18 1.76
N VAL A 186 0.01 -13.28 0.87
CA VAL A 186 -1.05 -12.31 1.11
C VAL A 186 -2.39 -12.96 0.80
N THR A 187 -3.22 -13.10 1.83
CA THR A 187 -4.50 -13.83 1.76
C THR A 187 -5.71 -12.92 1.55
N SER A 188 -5.56 -11.61 1.78
CA SER A 188 -6.66 -10.65 1.70
C SER A 188 -6.88 -10.20 0.27
N THR A 189 -7.99 -10.62 -0.30
CA THR A 189 -8.53 -10.05 -1.52
C THR A 189 -10.04 -9.88 -1.35
N PRO A 190 -10.62 -8.70 -1.68
CA PRO A 190 -9.96 -7.48 -2.15
C PRO A 190 -9.21 -6.70 -1.05
N LEU A 191 -8.17 -5.96 -1.45
CA LEU A 191 -7.49 -4.98 -0.58
C LEU A 191 -8.37 -3.74 -0.36
N HIS A 192 -8.27 -3.11 0.81
CA HIS A 192 -8.94 -1.83 1.05
C HIS A 192 -8.24 -0.70 0.31
N THR A 193 -6.92 -0.57 0.49
CA THR A 193 -6.08 0.38 -0.25
C THR A 193 -4.92 -0.35 -0.91
N LEU A 194 -4.66 -0.04 -2.18
CA LEU A 194 -3.44 -0.43 -2.89
C LEU A 194 -2.72 0.83 -3.37
N GLU A 195 -1.48 1.06 -2.92
CA GLU A 195 -0.60 2.12 -3.38
C GLU A 195 0.57 1.53 -4.18
N ILE A 196 0.78 2.00 -5.41
CA ILE A 196 1.87 1.53 -6.28
C ILE A 196 2.54 2.70 -7.00
N ALA A 197 3.85 2.59 -7.20
CA ALA A 197 4.60 3.48 -8.08
C ALA A 197 4.41 3.08 -9.55
N GLU A 198 4.15 4.06 -10.43
CA GLU A 198 4.08 3.97 -11.91
C GLU A 198 3.02 3.02 -12.50
N ALA A 199 1.83 3.57 -12.79
CA ALA A 199 0.67 2.87 -13.38
C ALA A 199 0.82 2.34 -14.83
N ILE A 200 1.92 2.65 -15.52
CA ILE A 200 1.96 2.76 -17.00
C ILE A 200 1.66 1.44 -17.73
N LYS A 201 1.76 0.26 -17.09
CA LYS A 201 1.49 -1.05 -17.73
C LYS A 201 0.41 -1.93 -17.07
N LEU A 202 -0.35 -1.42 -16.11
CA LEU A 202 -0.79 -2.26 -14.97
C LEU A 202 -2.26 -2.63 -14.84
N VAL A 203 -3.11 -2.28 -15.80
CA VAL A 203 -4.56 -2.52 -15.72
C VAL A 203 -4.95 -4.01 -15.80
N LYS A 204 -3.99 -4.94 -15.96
CA LYS A 204 -4.28 -6.36 -16.10
C LYS A 204 -4.33 -7.14 -14.79
N CYS A 205 -3.66 -6.69 -13.73
CA CYS A 205 -3.57 -7.45 -12.47
C CYS A 205 -4.91 -7.44 -11.72
N PRO A 206 -5.44 -8.59 -11.28
CA PRO A 206 -6.68 -8.67 -10.51
C PRO A 206 -6.69 -7.80 -9.25
N GLU A 207 -5.60 -7.77 -8.49
CA GLU A 207 -5.44 -7.03 -7.23
C GLU A 207 -5.64 -5.52 -7.44
N ILE A 208 -5.16 -5.01 -8.58
CA ILE A 208 -5.34 -3.62 -8.98
C ILE A 208 -6.81 -3.35 -9.31
N LYS A 209 -7.51 -4.30 -9.95
CA LYS A 209 -8.92 -4.13 -10.31
C LYS A 209 -9.87 -4.26 -9.11
N THR A 210 -9.52 -5.11 -8.15
CA THR A 210 -10.40 -5.45 -7.03
C THR A 210 -10.19 -4.56 -5.81
N ALA A 211 -9.06 -3.86 -5.69
CA ALA A 211 -8.83 -2.93 -4.58
C ALA A 211 -9.93 -1.85 -4.49
N ARG A 212 -10.42 -1.56 -3.28
CA ARG A 212 -11.47 -0.53 -3.08
C ARG A 212 -10.95 0.87 -3.39
N LYS A 213 -9.78 1.22 -2.85
CA LYS A 213 -9.05 2.46 -3.12
C LYS A 213 -7.73 2.14 -3.81
N LEU A 214 -7.48 2.77 -4.94
CA LEU A 214 -6.21 2.67 -5.66
C LEU A 214 -5.47 4.01 -5.59
N ILE A 215 -4.21 3.98 -5.19
CA ILE A 215 -3.30 5.13 -5.18
C ILE A 215 -2.18 4.84 -6.18
N ILE A 216 -1.99 5.71 -7.16
CA ILE A 216 -0.96 5.55 -8.18
C ILE A 216 -0.08 6.78 -8.25
N SER A 217 1.24 6.59 -8.32
CA SER A 217 2.16 7.68 -8.67
C SER A 217 2.44 7.66 -10.17
N GLY A 218 2.40 8.82 -10.84
CA GLY A 218 2.77 8.94 -12.26
C GLY A 218 1.61 9.37 -13.19
N GLU A 219 1.76 9.11 -14.49
CA GLU A 219 0.88 9.71 -15.49
C GLU A 219 -0.57 9.20 -15.46
N PRO A 220 -1.56 10.12 -15.52
CA PRO A 220 -2.99 9.84 -15.41
C PRO A 220 -3.64 9.31 -16.70
N ALA A 221 -2.89 9.12 -17.80
CA ALA A 221 -3.41 8.79 -19.14
C ALA A 221 -4.23 7.48 -19.22
N ARG A 222 -4.28 6.67 -18.15
CA ARG A 222 -5.07 5.43 -18.08
C ARG A 222 -6.15 5.45 -17.00
N LEU A 223 -6.43 6.59 -16.37
CA LEU A 223 -7.49 6.76 -15.37
C LEU A 223 -8.84 6.22 -15.87
N LEU A 224 -9.16 6.47 -17.14
CA LEU A 224 -10.41 6.04 -17.77
C LEU A 224 -10.60 4.50 -17.78
N ARG A 225 -9.52 3.72 -17.63
CA ARG A 225 -9.60 2.25 -17.64
C ARG A 225 -9.79 1.65 -16.26
N LEU A 226 -9.57 2.45 -15.21
CA LEU A 226 -9.77 2.01 -13.83
C LEU A 226 -11.26 1.96 -13.53
N LYS A 227 -11.65 1.00 -12.68
CA LYS A 227 -13.03 0.78 -12.24
C LYS A 227 -13.14 0.75 -10.72
N ASN A 228 -12.07 1.09 -10.02
CA ASN A 228 -12.03 1.12 -8.57
C ASN A 228 -12.97 2.20 -8.05
N ALA A 229 -13.64 1.94 -6.93
CA ALA A 229 -14.56 2.89 -6.32
C ALA A 229 -13.86 4.22 -5.99
N ARG A 230 -12.60 4.16 -5.52
CA ARG A 230 -11.77 5.34 -5.28
C ARG A 230 -10.44 5.24 -6.00
N VAL A 231 -10.05 6.29 -6.70
CA VAL A 231 -8.73 6.41 -7.35
C VAL A 231 -8.08 7.73 -6.94
N HIS A 232 -6.80 7.69 -6.59
CA HIS A 232 -6.00 8.87 -6.29
C HIS A 232 -4.68 8.82 -7.07
N VAL A 233 -4.37 9.90 -7.79
CA VAL A 233 -3.13 10.04 -8.57
C VAL A 233 -2.18 11.00 -7.86
N LYS A 234 -1.02 10.51 -7.46
CA LYS A 234 0.07 11.29 -6.86
C LYS A 234 0.99 11.85 -7.93
N GLY A 235 1.24 13.16 -7.86
CA GLY A 235 2.35 13.82 -8.56
C GLY A 235 2.27 13.79 -10.09
N GLY A 236 1.07 13.71 -10.66
CA GLY A 236 0.86 13.71 -12.10
C GLY A 236 0.64 15.12 -12.66
N PHE A 237 1.11 15.38 -13.88
CA PHE A 237 0.57 16.45 -14.70
C PHE A 237 -0.81 16.02 -15.18
N TYR A 238 -1.83 16.79 -14.86
CA TYR A 238 -3.20 16.54 -15.31
C TYR A 238 -3.63 17.69 -16.21
N SER A 239 -3.77 17.41 -17.51
CA SER A 239 -4.16 18.42 -18.48
C SER A 239 -5.68 18.57 -18.52
N TRP A 240 -6.15 19.74 -18.98
CA TRP A 240 -7.55 19.96 -19.30
C TRP A 240 -8.13 18.87 -20.21
N GLN A 241 -7.37 18.44 -21.23
CA GLN A 241 -7.80 17.38 -22.14
C GLN A 241 -8.13 16.07 -21.41
N GLN A 242 -7.32 15.69 -20.42
CA GLN A 242 -7.56 14.48 -19.62
C GLN A 242 -8.76 14.63 -18.68
N ALA A 243 -8.97 15.82 -18.12
CA ALA A 243 -10.15 16.13 -17.32
C ALA A 243 -11.43 16.07 -18.16
N LYS A 244 -11.40 16.69 -19.35
CA LYS A 244 -12.50 16.71 -20.29
C LYS A 244 -12.89 15.30 -20.74
N GLU A 245 -11.92 14.48 -21.13
CA GLU A 245 -12.17 13.08 -21.50
C GLU A 245 -12.77 12.26 -20.35
N LEU A 246 -12.35 12.52 -19.09
CA LEU A 246 -12.93 11.88 -17.91
C LEU A 246 -14.39 12.30 -17.71
N ILE A 247 -14.67 13.60 -17.78
CA ILE A 247 -16.01 14.17 -17.63
C ILE A 247 -16.94 13.62 -18.72
N GLU A 248 -16.55 13.72 -19.99
CA GLU A 248 -17.36 13.26 -21.12
C GLU A 248 -17.64 11.75 -21.05
N LYS A 249 -16.63 10.96 -20.67
CA LYS A 249 -16.80 9.52 -20.50
C LYS A 249 -17.79 9.21 -19.38
N TRP A 250 -17.69 9.91 -18.25
CA TRP A 250 -18.58 9.68 -17.11
C TRP A 250 -20.01 10.13 -17.42
N GLN A 251 -20.19 11.24 -18.12
CA GLN A 251 -21.51 11.73 -18.55
C GLN A 251 -22.19 10.81 -19.59
N SER A 252 -21.40 10.16 -20.45
CA SER A 252 -21.93 9.26 -21.50
C SER A 252 -22.16 7.82 -21.04
N SER A 253 -21.73 7.43 -19.84
CA SER A 253 -21.76 6.05 -19.36
C SER A 253 -22.61 5.90 -18.09
N SER A 254 -23.25 4.74 -17.91
CA SER A 254 -24.05 4.41 -16.71
C SER A 254 -23.18 4.01 -15.52
N TYR A 255 -22.25 4.88 -15.12
CA TYR A 255 -21.42 4.63 -13.94
C TYR A 255 -22.26 4.60 -12.65
N ALA A 256 -21.97 3.64 -11.77
CA ALA A 256 -22.52 3.63 -10.42
C ALA A 256 -22.00 4.87 -9.67
N GLY A 257 -22.82 5.54 -8.88
CA GLY A 257 -22.27 6.63 -8.07
C GLY A 257 -21.56 6.11 -6.82
N GLY A 258 -21.00 7.07 -6.08
CA GLY A 258 -19.93 6.81 -5.11
C GLY A 258 -18.53 6.66 -5.74
N LEU A 259 -18.42 6.71 -7.07
CA LEU A 259 -17.12 6.79 -7.76
C LEU A 259 -16.43 8.12 -7.47
N HIS A 260 -15.18 8.04 -7.01
CA HIS A 260 -14.42 9.21 -6.58
C HIS A 260 -12.98 9.16 -7.06
N TYR A 261 -12.64 10.01 -8.01
CA TYR A 261 -11.30 10.15 -8.55
C TYR A 261 -10.67 11.44 -8.01
N SER A 262 -9.39 11.39 -7.70
CA SER A 262 -8.64 12.54 -7.20
C SER A 262 -7.25 12.59 -7.80
N VAL A 263 -6.73 13.80 -8.01
CA VAL A 263 -5.43 14.03 -8.63
C VAL A 263 -4.70 15.12 -7.87
N ALA A 264 -3.51 14.80 -7.38
CA ALA A 264 -2.61 15.76 -6.75
C ALA A 264 -1.86 16.59 -7.81
N ILE A 265 -2.03 17.90 -7.72
CA ILE A 265 -1.45 18.96 -8.55
C ILE A 265 -0.47 19.77 -7.71
N ARG A 266 0.72 20.02 -8.24
CA ARG A 266 1.79 20.71 -7.50
C ARG A 266 1.64 22.22 -7.45
N LYS A 267 1.09 22.84 -8.49
CA LYS A 267 1.02 24.31 -8.59
C LYS A 267 -0.42 24.79 -8.50
N GLN A 268 -0.66 25.78 -7.66
CA GLN A 268 -1.97 26.40 -7.50
C GLN A 268 -2.57 26.87 -8.82
N LYS A 269 -1.76 27.57 -9.62
CA LYS A 269 -2.20 28.11 -10.92
C LYS A 269 -2.70 27.04 -11.88
N ASP A 270 -2.13 25.83 -11.81
CA ASP A 270 -2.54 24.72 -12.68
C ASP A 270 -3.88 24.14 -12.19
N ALA A 271 -4.09 24.09 -10.87
CA ALA A 271 -5.36 23.67 -10.29
C ALA A 271 -6.49 24.68 -10.56
N ILE A 272 -6.22 25.98 -10.35
CA ILE A 272 -7.17 27.07 -10.64
C ILE A 272 -7.50 27.10 -12.14
N GLY A 273 -6.48 27.07 -13.01
CA GLY A 273 -6.69 27.05 -14.45
C GLY A 273 -7.55 25.87 -14.90
N LEU A 274 -7.35 24.68 -14.31
CA LEU A 274 -8.22 23.53 -14.62
C LEU A 274 -9.68 23.77 -14.17
N MET A 275 -9.89 24.30 -12.97
CA MET A 275 -11.23 24.60 -12.47
C MET A 275 -11.93 25.65 -13.35
N GLU A 276 -11.21 26.67 -13.83
CA GLU A 276 -11.73 27.67 -14.77
C GLU A 276 -12.14 27.06 -16.11
N GLU A 277 -11.34 26.14 -16.67
CA GLU A 277 -11.73 25.45 -17.92
C GLU A 277 -13.00 24.58 -17.71
N ILE A 278 -13.10 23.88 -16.58
CA ILE A 278 -14.29 23.09 -16.22
C ILE A 278 -15.52 24.01 -16.08
N ARG A 279 -15.33 25.20 -15.50
CA ARG A 279 -16.40 26.20 -15.31
C ARG A 279 -16.94 26.73 -16.64
N ARG A 280 -16.13 26.77 -17.71
CA ARG A 280 -16.56 27.20 -19.05
C ARG A 280 -17.43 26.17 -19.78
N LEU A 281 -17.60 24.95 -19.25
CA LEU A 281 -18.47 23.96 -19.86
C LEU A 281 -19.93 24.45 -19.84
N PRO A 282 -20.70 24.33 -20.94
CA PRO A 282 -22.09 24.82 -21.00
C PRO A 282 -23.03 24.23 -19.95
N SER A 283 -22.72 23.03 -19.46
CA SER A 283 -23.51 22.31 -18.46
C SER A 283 -23.03 22.54 -17.02
N ALA A 284 -21.93 23.28 -16.81
CA ALA A 284 -21.38 23.56 -15.50
C ALA A 284 -22.30 24.50 -14.70
N ARG A 285 -22.49 24.17 -13.42
CA ARG A 285 -23.19 25.01 -12.45
C ARG A 285 -22.31 25.20 -11.23
N GLU A 286 -22.19 26.42 -10.75
CA GLU A 286 -21.53 26.66 -9.47
C GLU A 286 -22.43 26.27 -8.33
N THR A 287 -21.85 25.58 -7.35
CA THR A 287 -22.53 25.12 -6.15
C THR A 287 -21.61 25.28 -4.96
N LYS A 288 -22.15 25.62 -3.79
CA LYS A 288 -21.40 25.54 -2.54
C LYS A 288 -21.58 24.14 -1.97
N ILE A 289 -20.48 23.48 -1.60
CA ILE A 289 -20.54 22.26 -0.81
C ILE A 289 -20.61 22.69 0.67
N GLU A 290 -21.75 22.49 1.32
CA GLU A 290 -21.90 22.63 2.78
C GLU A 290 -21.40 21.38 3.51
N GLU A 291 -20.20 20.90 3.21
CA GLU A 291 -19.56 19.87 4.04
C GLU A 291 -18.74 20.60 5.11
N LYS A 292 -19.10 20.41 6.38
CA LYS A 292 -18.46 20.95 7.60
C LYS A 292 -16.94 20.68 7.74
N MET A 293 -16.30 20.07 6.74
CA MET A 293 -14.95 19.52 6.81
C MET A 293 -13.95 20.15 5.83
N HIS A 294 -14.37 20.97 4.85
CA HIS A 294 -13.47 21.41 3.78
C HIS A 294 -13.56 22.92 3.48
N PRO A 295 -12.51 23.71 3.72
CA PRO A 295 -12.50 25.17 3.53
C PRO A 295 -12.26 25.58 2.05
N SER A 296 -12.78 24.82 1.08
CA SER A 296 -12.72 25.22 -0.33
C SER A 296 -14.09 25.76 -0.76
N PRO A 297 -14.19 27.04 -1.17
CA PRO A 297 -15.48 27.68 -1.45
C PRO A 297 -16.07 27.34 -2.83
N GLU A 298 -15.30 26.71 -3.72
CA GLU A 298 -15.67 26.55 -5.14
C GLU A 298 -15.86 25.09 -5.52
N CYS A 299 -17.11 24.70 -5.75
CA CYS A 299 -17.48 23.44 -6.37
C CYS A 299 -18.27 23.67 -7.65
N ILE A 300 -17.92 22.92 -8.68
CA ILE A 300 -18.62 22.87 -9.96
C ILE A 300 -19.42 21.57 -10.00
N THR A 301 -20.71 21.70 -10.27
CA THR A 301 -21.62 20.58 -10.50
C THR A 301 -21.90 20.44 -11.99
N LEU A 302 -21.77 19.22 -12.51
CA LEU A 302 -22.10 18.85 -13.89
C LEU A 302 -23.23 17.80 -13.87
N PRO A 303 -24.35 18.00 -14.60
CA PRO A 303 -25.40 17.01 -14.69
C PRO A 303 -24.93 15.76 -15.46
N MET A 304 -25.36 14.58 -15.01
CA MET A 304 -25.02 13.29 -15.63
C MET A 304 -26.24 12.52 -16.16
N GLY A 305 -27.41 13.15 -16.21
CA GLY A 305 -28.68 12.51 -16.54
C GLY A 305 -29.35 11.86 -15.32
N GLY A 306 -30.68 11.89 -15.28
CA GLY A 306 -31.46 11.49 -14.10
C GLY A 306 -31.13 12.37 -12.88
N PHE A 307 -31.02 11.75 -11.70
CA PHE A 307 -30.66 12.43 -10.44
C PHE A 307 -29.15 12.52 -10.21
N LYS A 308 -28.33 11.94 -11.09
CA LYS A 308 -26.88 11.86 -10.90
C LYS A 308 -26.19 13.18 -11.21
N LYS A 309 -25.22 13.52 -10.36
CA LYS A 309 -24.40 14.74 -10.47
C LYS A 309 -22.92 14.38 -10.35
N LEU A 310 -22.10 15.03 -11.17
CA LEU A 310 -20.65 15.02 -11.01
C LEU A 310 -20.23 16.29 -10.30
N TYR A 311 -19.66 16.13 -9.11
CA TYR A 311 -19.03 17.20 -8.35
C TYR A 311 -17.55 17.27 -8.70
N VAL A 312 -17.10 18.47 -9.03
CA VAL A 312 -15.69 18.81 -9.18
C VAL A 312 -15.33 19.90 -8.18
N TYR A 313 -14.32 19.66 -7.37
CA TYR A 313 -13.81 20.62 -6.38
C TYR A 313 -12.32 20.38 -6.18
N TYR A 314 -11.63 21.35 -5.59
CA TYR A 314 -10.23 21.15 -5.20
C TYR A 314 -10.02 21.43 -3.72
N LEU A 315 -9.08 20.70 -3.11
CA LEU A 315 -8.64 20.87 -1.74
C LEU A 315 -7.22 21.40 -1.70
N VAL A 316 -6.94 22.26 -0.73
CA VAL A 316 -5.58 22.70 -0.41
C VAL A 316 -5.02 21.79 0.66
N ILE A 317 -3.99 21.02 0.32
CA ILE A 317 -3.32 20.10 1.23
C ILE A 317 -2.06 20.79 1.75
N LYS A 318 -2.08 21.15 3.03
CA LYS A 318 -0.91 21.73 3.71
C LYS A 318 -0.06 20.60 4.28
N ASN A 319 1.23 20.56 3.92
CA ASN A 319 2.16 19.62 4.54
C ASN A 319 2.63 20.18 5.90
N GLU A 320 2.23 19.54 6.99
CA GLU A 320 2.59 19.97 8.36
C GLU A 320 4.11 19.97 8.61
N LYS A 321 4.89 19.20 7.83
CA LYS A 321 6.34 19.06 8.03
C LYS A 321 7.18 20.03 7.19
N ARG A 322 6.60 20.68 6.19
CA ARG A 322 7.25 21.69 5.33
C ARG A 322 6.21 22.72 4.90
N ALA A 323 6.23 23.89 5.53
CA ALA A 323 5.23 24.96 5.33
C ALA A 323 5.15 25.44 3.86
N ASP A 324 6.20 25.22 3.10
CA ASP A 324 6.40 25.55 1.68
C ASP A 324 5.93 24.45 0.71
N ASP A 325 5.56 23.26 1.21
CA ASP A 325 5.10 22.12 0.41
C ASP A 325 3.56 22.02 0.42
N THR A 326 2.91 23.06 -0.11
CA THR A 326 1.45 23.04 -0.34
C THR A 326 1.16 22.32 -1.64
N SER A 327 0.31 21.30 -1.58
CA SER A 327 -0.21 20.62 -2.78
C SER A 327 -1.72 20.85 -2.92
N TYR A 328 -2.22 20.70 -4.13
CA TYR A 328 -3.63 20.91 -4.47
C TYR A 328 -4.18 19.58 -4.94
N GLU A 329 -5.35 19.17 -4.47
CA GLU A 329 -5.98 17.94 -4.95
C GLU A 329 -7.29 18.28 -5.64
N ILE A 330 -7.43 17.93 -6.93
CA ILE A 330 -8.70 18.05 -7.64
C ILE A 330 -9.45 16.73 -7.51
N HIS A 331 -10.73 16.82 -7.14
CA HIS A 331 -11.62 15.70 -6.92
C HIS A 331 -12.74 15.72 -7.94
N PHE A 332 -13.07 14.54 -8.46
CA PHE A 332 -14.20 14.23 -9.34
C PHE A 332 -15.03 13.16 -8.63
N LYS A 333 -16.24 13.50 -8.18
CA LYS A 333 -17.10 12.61 -7.39
C LYS A 333 -18.49 12.50 -8.03
N ILE A 334 -18.92 11.28 -8.33
CA ILE A 334 -20.30 11.02 -8.75
C ILE A 334 -21.17 10.86 -7.51
N ASP A 335 -22.26 11.62 -7.46
CA ASP A 335 -23.33 11.48 -6.49
C ASP A 335 -24.60 10.96 -7.18
N ASP A 336 -25.20 9.96 -6.56
CA ASP A 336 -26.41 9.27 -6.98
C ASP A 336 -27.68 9.98 -6.51
N GLY A 337 -27.56 10.93 -5.58
CA GLY A 337 -28.69 11.51 -4.87
C GLY A 337 -29.28 10.59 -3.79
N VAL A 338 -28.68 9.42 -3.56
CA VAL A 338 -29.00 8.54 -2.43
C VAL A 338 -28.08 8.92 -1.29
N SER A 339 -28.61 9.67 -0.33
CA SER A 339 -27.90 10.00 0.90
C SER A 339 -27.54 8.69 1.61
N GLU A 340 -26.26 8.29 1.58
CA GLU A 340 -25.75 7.34 2.57
C GLU A 340 -25.87 8.06 3.92
N ALA A 341 -26.88 7.70 4.69
CA ALA A 341 -26.91 7.98 6.12
C ALA A 341 -25.71 7.26 6.75
N PHE A 342 -24.60 7.98 6.90
CA PHE A 342 -23.40 7.49 7.57
C PHE A 342 -23.71 7.32 9.06
N ASN A 343 -23.84 6.07 9.51
CA ASN A 343 -23.63 5.66 10.89
C ASN A 343 -22.20 5.15 11.08
#